data_AF-A0A7Y4RE95-F1
#
_entry.id   AF-A0A7Y4RE95-F1
#
_cell.length_a   1.000
_cell.length_b   1.000
_cell.length_c   1.000
_cell.angle_alpha   90.00
_cell.angle_beta   90.00
_cell.angle_gamma   90.00
#
_symmetry.space_group_name_H-M   'P 1'
#
loop_
_entity.id
_entity.type
_entity.pdbx_description
1 polymer ?
#
loop_
_entity_poly.entity_id
_entity_poly.type
_entity_poly.pdbx_seq_one_letter_code
_entity_poly.pdbx_strand_id
1 'polypeptide(L)'
;MNVGELIKVQARKTDGTIYRSWQATIESVTTDSIVTIAPAGSPVFNIKGENYPILHHYRSYYWPDKFYNLLEIFETSGKLFHIYINIAAPPEFENGIMSFKDHELDVSRYVPKPAELVDEDEFAEAAVKYQYSKEFQEKMYAAAREALEVANHWEARPVPIFP
;
A
#
# COMPACT_ATOMS: atom_id res chain seq x y z
N MET A 1 16.23 2.68 -10.68
CA MET A 1 15.80 1.75 -9.64
C MET A 1 16.44 0.41 -9.89
N ASN A 2 17.22 -0.07 -8.94
CA ASN A 2 17.90 -1.36 -9.00
C ASN A 2 17.42 -2.27 -7.87
N VAL A 3 17.41 -3.59 -8.11
CA VAL A 3 17.15 -4.57 -7.04
C VAL A 3 18.20 -4.40 -5.92
N GLY A 4 17.75 -4.41 -4.67
CA GLY A 4 18.58 -4.17 -3.48
C GLY A 4 18.73 -2.69 -3.10
N GLU A 5 18.28 -1.76 -3.95
CA GLU A 5 18.31 -0.32 -3.65
C GLU A 5 17.35 0.02 -2.51
N LEU A 6 17.82 0.82 -1.55
CA LEU A 6 16.97 1.38 -0.49
C LEU A 6 16.32 2.68 -0.98
N ILE A 7 15.00 2.71 -1.06
CA ILE A 7 14.24 3.87 -1.50
C ILE A 7 13.36 4.43 -0.38
N LYS A 8 13.00 5.70 -0.50
CA LYS A 8 11.96 6.31 0.33
C LYS A 8 10.61 6.11 -0.35
N VAL A 9 9.61 5.70 0.43
CA VAL A 9 8.22 5.62 0.00
C VAL A 9 7.38 6.64 0.77
N GLN A 10 6.41 7.26 0.09
CA GLN A 10 5.49 8.25 0.67
C GLN A 10 4.04 7.93 0.30
N ALA A 11 3.20 7.76 1.32
CA ALA A 11 1.75 7.80 1.14
C ALA A 11 1.28 9.24 1.33
N ARG A 12 0.57 9.76 0.32
CA ARG A 12 0.09 11.14 0.28
C ARG A 12 -1.43 11.15 0.31
N LYS A 13 -2.03 12.10 1.02
CA LYS A 13 -3.45 12.45 0.84
C LYS A 13 -3.64 13.08 -0.55
N THR A 14 -4.88 13.24 -0.98
CA THR A 14 -5.21 13.84 -2.29
C THR A 14 -4.63 15.25 -2.48
N ASP A 15 -4.61 16.05 -1.42
CA ASP A 15 -4.04 17.40 -1.42
C ASP A 15 -2.50 17.43 -1.47
N GLY A 16 -1.84 16.27 -1.51
CA GLY A 16 -0.39 16.12 -1.53
C GLY A 16 0.28 16.01 -0.16
N THR A 17 -0.49 16.12 0.94
CA THR A 17 0.04 15.98 2.30
C THR A 17 0.64 14.60 2.50
N ILE A 18 1.93 14.54 2.84
CA ILE A 18 2.60 13.28 3.20
C ILE A 18 2.21 12.92 4.63
N TYR A 19 1.37 11.91 4.79
CA TYR A 19 0.89 11.50 6.12
C TYR A 19 1.67 10.29 6.68
N ARG A 20 2.27 9.48 5.79
CA ARG A 20 3.22 8.41 6.13
C ARG A 20 4.40 8.40 5.18
N SER A 21 5.59 8.14 5.71
CA SER A 21 6.77 7.83 4.89
C SER A 21 7.66 6.79 5.56
N TRP A 22 8.33 5.97 4.75
CA TRP A 22 9.21 4.90 5.24
C TRP A 22 10.34 4.63 4.24
N GLN A 23 11.30 3.81 4.65
CA GLN A 23 12.30 3.25 3.75
C GLN A 23 11.95 1.79 3.44
N ALA A 24 12.15 1.38 2.19
CA ALA A 24 11.96 0.01 1.76
C ALA A 24 13.04 -0.38 0.75
N THR A 25 13.43 -1.65 0.75
CA THR A 25 14.37 -2.21 -0.23
C THR A 25 13.59 -2.67 -1.44
N ILE A 26 14.09 -2.36 -2.64
CA ILE A 26 13.54 -2.87 -3.89
C ILE A 26 13.84 -4.38 -3.99
N GLU A 27 12.80 -5.21 -4.00
CA GLU A 27 12.90 -6.65 -4.23
C GLU A 27 12.83 -6.97 -5.73
N SER A 28 12.01 -6.25 -6.50
CA SER A 28 11.87 -6.44 -7.95
C SER A 28 11.38 -5.17 -8.64
N VAL A 29 11.82 -4.98 -9.89
CA VAL A 29 11.36 -3.91 -10.79
C VAL A 29 11.16 -4.52 -12.17
N THR A 30 9.95 -4.40 -12.68
CA THR A 30 9.57 -4.81 -14.04
C THR A 30 8.82 -3.67 -14.72
N THR A 31 8.47 -3.83 -15.99
CA THR A 31 7.54 -2.90 -16.67
C THR A 31 6.17 -2.88 -16.02
N ASP A 32 5.77 -3.98 -15.40
CA ASP A 32 4.41 -4.23 -14.97
C ASP A 32 4.23 -3.92 -13.47
N SER A 33 5.31 -4.00 -12.69
CA SER A 33 5.22 -3.82 -11.24
C SER A 33 6.57 -3.52 -10.59
N ILE A 34 6.47 -2.88 -9.43
CA ILE A 34 7.58 -2.65 -8.50
C ILE A 34 7.22 -3.32 -7.19
N VAL A 35 8.17 -4.07 -6.64
CA VAL A 35 7.99 -4.80 -5.38
C VAL A 35 9.03 -4.31 -4.39
N THR A 36 8.59 -3.92 -3.20
CA THR A 36 9.47 -3.48 -2.12
C THR A 36 9.28 -4.33 -0.88
N ILE A 37 10.31 -4.45 -0.06
CA ILE A 37 10.28 -5.22 1.19
C ILE A 37 10.78 -4.35 2.34
N ALA A 38 10.20 -4.55 3.52
CA ALA A 38 10.60 -3.89 4.76
C ALA A 38 10.51 -4.88 5.94
N PRO A 39 11.58 -5.09 6.71
CA PRO A 39 11.53 -5.98 7.86
C PRO A 39 10.80 -5.36 9.05
N ALA A 40 10.26 -6.21 9.93
CA ALA A 40 9.81 -5.78 11.25
C ALA A 40 10.91 -4.98 11.96
N GLY A 41 10.53 -3.87 12.59
CA GLY A 41 11.46 -2.90 13.18
C GLY A 41 11.81 -1.72 12.27
N SER A 42 11.53 -1.76 10.97
CA SER A 42 11.74 -0.60 10.09
C SER A 42 10.89 0.60 10.52
N PRO A 43 11.44 1.83 10.51
CA PRO A 43 10.72 3.01 10.96
C PRO A 43 9.73 3.50 9.91
N VAL A 44 8.51 3.83 10.36
CA VAL A 44 7.53 4.63 9.61
C VAL A 44 7.39 5.97 10.31
N PHE A 45 7.42 7.05 9.54
CA PHE A 45 7.30 8.42 10.00
C PHE A 45 5.89 8.94 9.72
N ASN A 46 5.25 9.54 10.72
CA ASN A 46 3.95 10.19 10.58
C ASN A 46 4.09 11.65 10.07
N ILE A 47 2.96 12.34 9.91
CA ILE A 47 2.89 13.75 9.47
C ILE A 47 3.67 14.72 10.37
N LYS A 48 3.87 14.40 11.66
CA LYS A 48 4.65 15.21 12.61
C LYS A 48 6.16 14.90 12.57
N GLY A 49 6.57 13.90 11.78
CA GLY A 49 7.94 13.40 11.74
C GLY A 49 8.29 12.45 12.89
N GLU A 50 7.34 12.09 13.74
CA GLU A 50 7.52 11.07 14.77
C GLU A 50 7.57 9.70 14.09
N ASN A 51 8.43 8.81 14.58
CA ASN A 51 8.54 7.46 14.03
C ASN A 51 8.02 6.39 15.01
N TYR A 52 7.53 5.31 14.42
CA TYR A 52 7.22 4.07 15.11
C TYR A 52 7.70 2.89 14.24
N PRO A 53 8.16 1.79 14.87
CA PRO A 53 8.56 0.61 14.12
C PRO A 53 7.33 -0.13 13.59
N ILE A 54 7.41 -0.64 12.35
CA ILE A 54 6.45 -1.65 11.90
C ILE A 54 6.67 -2.94 12.67
N LEU A 55 5.58 -3.60 13.07
CA LEU A 55 5.64 -4.80 13.92
C LEU A 55 5.79 -6.11 13.13
N HIS A 56 5.55 -6.06 11.83
CA HIS A 56 5.49 -7.20 10.92
C HIS A 56 6.48 -7.02 9.78
N HIS A 57 6.76 -8.09 9.04
CA HIS A 57 7.49 -8.03 7.77
C HIS A 57 6.52 -7.69 6.64
N TYR A 58 6.94 -6.83 5.71
CA TYR A 58 6.10 -6.33 4.63
C TYR A 58 6.73 -6.69 3.28
N ARG A 59 5.90 -7.14 2.34
CA ARG A 59 6.17 -7.07 0.90
C ARG A 59 5.06 -6.26 0.26
N SER A 60 5.40 -5.19 -0.43
CA SER A 60 4.45 -4.29 -1.07
C SER A 60 4.60 -4.33 -2.58
N TYR A 61 3.47 -4.33 -3.29
CA TYR A 61 3.35 -4.38 -4.74
C TYR A 61 2.71 -3.08 -5.23
N TYR A 62 3.34 -2.48 -6.23
CA TYR A 62 2.87 -1.27 -6.87
C TYR A 62 2.80 -1.48 -8.37
N TRP A 63 1.68 -1.15 -8.98
CA TRP A 63 1.43 -1.31 -10.41
C TRP A 63 1.17 0.06 -11.05
N PRO A 64 1.75 0.35 -12.23
CA PRO A 64 1.57 1.63 -12.91
C PRO A 64 0.16 1.79 -13.54
N ASP A 65 -0.59 0.70 -13.69
CA ASP A 65 -1.89 0.64 -14.35
C ASP A 65 -3.05 0.27 -13.41
N LYS A 66 -2.80 0.13 -12.11
CA LYS A 66 -3.83 -0.16 -11.10
C LYS A 66 -4.09 1.03 -10.19
N PHE A 67 -5.34 1.13 -9.73
CA PHE A 67 -5.76 2.11 -8.73
C PHE A 67 -5.69 1.54 -7.31
N TYR A 68 -4.65 0.75 -7.04
CA TYR A 68 -4.38 0.21 -5.72
C TYR A 68 -2.93 -0.27 -5.60
N ASN A 69 -2.46 -0.43 -4.37
CA ASN A 69 -1.23 -1.15 -4.04
C ASN A 69 -1.53 -2.23 -2.99
N LEU A 70 -0.78 -3.33 -3.01
CA LEU A 70 -1.03 -4.51 -2.16
C LEU A 70 0.13 -4.73 -1.21
N LEU A 71 -0.17 -5.05 0.04
CA LEU A 71 0.76 -5.39 1.10
C LEU A 71 0.51 -6.84 1.54
N GLU A 72 1.52 -7.68 1.39
CA GLU A 72 1.64 -8.92 2.16
C GLU A 72 2.29 -8.58 3.51
N ILE A 73 1.60 -8.91 4.59
CA ILE A 73 2.05 -8.64 5.96
C ILE A 73 2.27 -9.98 6.64
N PHE A 74 3.49 -10.23 7.10
CA PHE A 74 3.90 -11.48 7.73
C PHE A 74 4.27 -11.26 9.20
N GLU A 75 3.89 -12.20 10.05
CA GLU A 75 4.46 -12.34 11.39
C GLU A 75 5.99 -12.41 11.33
N THR A 76 6.67 -12.04 12.41
CA THR A 76 8.14 -12.20 12.52
C THR A 76 8.60 -13.65 12.41
N SER A 77 7.69 -14.61 12.60
CA SER A 77 7.91 -16.04 12.32
C SER A 77 7.93 -16.40 10.84
N GLY A 78 7.57 -15.46 9.95
CA GLY A 78 7.44 -15.66 8.50
C GLY A 78 6.07 -16.15 8.03
N LYS A 79 5.12 -16.37 8.95
CA LYS A 79 3.75 -16.74 8.59
C LYS A 79 2.98 -15.55 8.04
N LEU A 80 2.29 -15.72 6.90
CA LEU A 80 1.37 -14.70 6.39
C LEU A 80 0.27 -14.43 7.41
N PHE A 81 0.09 -13.15 7.76
CA PHE A 81 -0.87 -12.67 8.74
C PHE A 81 -2.05 -11.95 8.07
N HIS A 82 -1.75 -11.07 7.13
CA HIS A 82 -2.72 -10.14 6.55
C HIS A 82 -2.34 -9.80 5.10
N ILE A 83 -3.32 -9.76 4.20
CA ILE A 83 -3.24 -9.06 2.92
C ILE A 83 -4.03 -7.75 3.04
N TYR A 84 -3.37 -6.63 2.84
CA TYR A 84 -3.98 -5.30 2.91
C TYR A 84 -3.78 -4.58 1.58
N ILE A 85 -4.79 -3.90 1.08
CA ILE A 85 -4.72 -3.19 -0.20
C ILE A 85 -5.22 -1.76 0.02
N ASN A 86 -4.38 -0.77 -0.29
CA ASN A 86 -4.82 0.62 -0.33
C ASN A 86 -5.42 0.92 -1.71
N ILE A 87 -6.63 1.47 -1.78
CA ILE A 87 -7.10 2.10 -3.02
C ILE A 87 -6.36 3.41 -3.18
N ALA A 88 -5.61 3.53 -4.27
CA ALA A 88 -4.59 4.55 -4.41
C ALA A 88 -4.32 4.87 -5.88
N ALA A 89 -3.82 6.07 -6.17
CA ALA A 89 -3.30 6.38 -7.49
C ALA A 89 -2.06 5.51 -7.80
N PRO A 90 -1.77 5.26 -9.10
CA PRO A 90 -0.53 4.64 -9.52
C PRO A 90 0.71 5.30 -8.90
N PRO A 91 1.79 4.55 -8.63
CA PRO A 91 2.99 5.09 -8.02
C PRO A 91 3.70 6.07 -8.97
N GLU A 92 4.13 7.19 -8.42
CA GLU A 92 4.99 8.19 -9.06
C GLU A 92 6.41 8.07 -8.51
N PHE A 93 7.41 8.30 -9.36
CA PHE A 93 8.82 8.25 -8.99
C PHE A 93 9.54 9.53 -9.36
N GLU A 94 10.10 10.19 -8.36
CA GLU A 94 10.86 11.43 -8.56
C GLU A 94 12.00 11.50 -7.54
N ASN A 95 13.21 11.83 -7.99
CA ASN A 95 14.37 12.09 -7.11
C ASN A 95 14.66 10.99 -6.07
N GLY A 96 14.50 9.71 -6.44
CA GLY A 96 14.72 8.57 -5.54
C GLY A 96 13.62 8.32 -4.51
N ILE A 97 12.46 8.99 -4.66
CA ILE A 97 11.29 8.83 -3.83
C ILE A 97 10.16 8.21 -4.67
N MET A 98 9.61 7.10 -4.19
CA MET A 98 8.32 6.59 -4.65
C MET A 98 7.21 7.25 -3.85
N SER A 99 6.18 7.74 -4.51
CA SER A 99 4.98 8.22 -3.81
C SER A 99 3.71 7.75 -4.49
N PHE A 100 2.64 7.61 -3.72
CA PHE A 100 1.31 7.36 -4.24
C PHE A 100 0.30 8.21 -3.47
N LYS A 101 -0.83 8.51 -4.11
CA LYS A 101 -1.95 9.17 -3.45
C LYS A 101 -2.90 8.11 -2.93
N ASP A 102 -3.06 8.10 -1.62
CA ASP A 102 -4.04 7.32 -0.88
C ASP A 102 -5.43 7.93 -1.09
N HIS A 103 -6.42 7.09 -1.33
CA HIS A 103 -7.81 7.50 -1.52
C HIS A 103 -8.71 7.12 -0.35
N GLU A 104 -8.15 6.80 0.83
CA GLU A 104 -8.90 6.59 2.08
C GLU A 104 -9.96 5.49 1.98
N LEU A 105 -9.75 4.50 1.11
CA LEU A 105 -10.62 3.35 0.92
C LEU A 105 -9.73 2.13 0.81
N ASP A 106 -10.02 1.06 1.55
CA ASP A 106 -9.08 -0.04 1.68
C ASP A 106 -9.76 -1.40 1.63
N VAL A 107 -8.99 -2.43 1.28
CA VAL A 107 -9.40 -3.83 1.41
C VAL A 107 -8.50 -4.53 2.41
N SER A 108 -9.12 -5.23 3.35
CA SER A 108 -8.46 -5.91 4.47
C SER A 108 -8.79 -7.39 4.48
N ARG A 109 -7.78 -8.26 4.59
CA ARG A 109 -7.96 -9.73 4.66
C ARG A 109 -7.04 -10.36 5.69
N TYR A 110 -7.51 -10.48 6.92
CA TYR A 110 -6.83 -11.26 7.95
C TYR A 110 -6.98 -12.76 7.69
N VAL A 111 -5.89 -13.51 7.57
CA VAL A 111 -5.96 -14.96 7.29
C VAL A 111 -6.48 -15.72 8.52
N PRO A 112 -7.45 -16.66 8.39
CA PRO A 112 -8.04 -17.21 7.16
C PRO A 112 -9.40 -16.58 6.77
N LYS A 113 -9.76 -15.43 7.31
CA LYS A 113 -11.04 -14.76 7.01
C LYS A 113 -11.09 -14.29 5.54
N PRO A 114 -12.29 -14.16 4.95
CA PRO A 114 -12.44 -13.49 3.67
C PRO A 114 -12.02 -12.02 3.75
N ALA A 115 -11.73 -11.44 2.60
CA ALA A 115 -11.45 -10.02 2.48
C ALA A 115 -12.71 -9.18 2.70
N GLU A 116 -12.53 -7.99 3.29
CA GLU A 116 -13.58 -7.02 3.60
C GLU A 116 -13.16 -5.65 3.05
N LEU A 117 -14.13 -4.89 2.55
CA LEU A 117 -13.96 -3.46 2.26
C LEU A 117 -14.02 -2.70 3.59
N VAL A 118 -13.05 -1.82 3.83
CA VAL A 118 -12.94 -1.04 5.06
C VAL A 118 -12.70 0.44 4.73
N ASP A 119 -12.91 1.30 5.73
CA ASP A 119 -12.70 2.75 5.67
C ASP A 119 -13.61 3.47 4.64
N GLU A 120 -14.80 2.90 4.36
CA GLU A 120 -15.83 3.54 3.51
C GLU A 120 -16.32 4.89 4.07
N ASP A 121 -16.31 5.04 5.40
CA ASP A 121 -16.60 6.29 6.09
C ASP A 121 -15.49 7.33 5.91
N GLU A 122 -14.21 6.93 6.04
CA GLU A 122 -13.07 7.82 5.75
C GLU A 122 -13.08 8.26 4.28
N PHE A 123 -13.39 7.36 3.35
CA PHE A 123 -13.56 7.71 1.93
C PHE A 123 -14.69 8.71 1.70
N ALA A 124 -15.84 8.52 2.37
CA ALA A 124 -16.98 9.43 2.26
C ALA A 124 -16.63 10.84 2.79
N GLU A 125 -15.90 10.92 3.90
CA GLU A 125 -15.39 12.19 4.43
C GLU A 125 -14.38 12.84 3.48
N ALA A 126 -13.45 12.06 2.93
CA ALA A 126 -12.48 12.50 1.94
C ALA A 126 -13.17 13.00 0.66
N ALA A 127 -14.22 12.33 0.20
CA ALA A 127 -15.01 12.73 -0.96
C ALA A 127 -15.66 14.11 -0.79
N VAL A 128 -16.18 14.40 0.41
CA VAL A 128 -16.72 15.72 0.75
C VAL A 128 -15.58 16.76 0.84
N LYS A 129 -14.52 16.45 1.59
CA LYS A 129 -13.39 17.36 1.83
C LYS A 129 -12.67 17.76 0.54
N TYR A 130 -12.42 16.80 -0.34
CA TYR A 130 -11.67 16.97 -1.58
C TYR A 130 -12.57 17.16 -2.81
N GLN A 131 -13.89 17.20 -2.61
CA GLN A 131 -14.88 17.42 -3.66
C GLN A 131 -14.75 16.41 -4.81
N TYR A 132 -14.61 15.12 -4.47
CA TYR A 132 -14.53 14.06 -5.48
C TYR A 132 -15.78 14.04 -6.34
N SER A 133 -15.59 14.03 -7.66
CA SER A 133 -16.69 13.84 -8.59
C SER A 133 -17.32 12.46 -8.38
N LYS A 134 -18.61 12.35 -8.74
CA LYS A 134 -19.30 11.05 -8.69
C LYS A 134 -18.59 10.00 -9.54
N GLU A 135 -18.09 10.38 -10.71
CA GLU A 135 -17.32 9.51 -11.60
C GLU A 135 -16.03 9.00 -10.92
N PHE A 136 -15.31 9.86 -10.20
CA PHE A 136 -14.12 9.46 -9.47
C PHE A 136 -14.47 8.47 -8.35
N GLN A 137 -15.54 8.74 -7.60
CA GLN A 137 -16.01 7.83 -6.54
C GLN A 137 -16.41 6.46 -7.12
N GLU A 138 -17.18 6.43 -8.21
CA GLU A 138 -17.57 5.20 -8.91
C GLU A 138 -16.34 4.40 -9.37
N LYS A 139 -15.29 5.09 -9.85
CA LYS A 139 -14.02 4.49 -10.24
C LYS A 139 -13.27 3.89 -9.04
N MET A 140 -13.21 4.57 -7.89
CA MET A 140 -12.56 4.04 -6.69
C MET A 140 -13.30 2.82 -6.14
N TYR A 141 -14.63 2.86 -6.10
CA TYR A 141 -15.41 1.67 -5.73
C TYR A 141 -15.27 0.52 -6.74
N ALA A 142 -15.05 0.80 -8.03
CA ALA A 142 -14.74 -0.23 -9.02
C ALA A 142 -13.36 -0.87 -8.76
N ALA A 143 -12.35 -0.04 -8.47
CA ALA A 143 -11.03 -0.53 -8.07
C ALA A 143 -11.08 -1.33 -6.78
N ALA A 144 -11.89 -0.92 -5.80
CA ALA A 144 -12.11 -1.64 -4.55
C ALA A 144 -12.75 -3.03 -4.76
N ARG A 145 -13.73 -3.14 -5.67
CA ARG A 145 -14.31 -4.45 -6.03
C ARG A 145 -13.29 -5.37 -6.69
N GLU A 146 -12.46 -4.84 -7.58
CA GLU A 146 -11.34 -5.62 -8.16
C GLU A 146 -10.35 -6.05 -7.06
N ALA A 147 -9.95 -5.13 -6.19
CA ALA A 147 -9.05 -5.40 -5.07
C ALA A 147 -9.61 -6.45 -4.10
N LEU A 148 -10.91 -6.47 -3.84
CA LEU A 148 -11.57 -7.47 -3.01
C LEU A 148 -11.40 -8.88 -3.59
N GLU A 149 -11.61 -9.03 -4.90
CA GLU A 149 -11.39 -10.30 -5.60
C GLU A 149 -9.92 -10.70 -5.59
N VAL A 150 -9.02 -9.75 -5.83
CA VAL A 150 -7.57 -9.96 -5.74
C VAL A 150 -7.18 -10.43 -4.34
N ALA A 151 -7.61 -9.75 -3.29
CA ALA A 151 -7.26 -10.09 -1.91
C ALA A 151 -7.71 -11.51 -1.54
N ASN A 152 -8.91 -11.92 -1.93
CA ASN A 152 -9.45 -13.26 -1.65
C ASN A 152 -8.68 -14.38 -2.35
N HIS A 153 -8.19 -14.13 -3.57
CA HIS A 153 -7.49 -15.12 -4.39
C HIS A 153 -5.96 -14.94 -4.40
N TRP A 154 -5.43 -13.96 -3.67
CA TRP A 154 -4.00 -13.69 -3.62
C TRP A 154 -3.25 -14.85 -2.97
N GLU A 155 -2.27 -15.38 -3.70
CA GLU A 155 -1.30 -16.36 -3.21
C GLU A 155 -0.01 -15.63 -2.83
N ALA A 156 0.19 -15.41 -1.54
CA ALA A 156 1.39 -14.73 -1.08
C ALA A 156 2.64 -15.57 -1.35
N ARG A 157 3.73 -14.92 -1.74
CA ARG A 157 5.03 -15.63 -1.82
C ARG A 157 5.57 -15.90 -0.41
N PRO A 158 6.55 -16.79 -0.23
CA PRO A 158 7.26 -16.92 1.04
C PRO A 158 7.76 -15.57 1.56
N VAL A 159 7.83 -15.42 2.88
CA VAL A 159 8.33 -14.20 3.53
C VAL A 159 9.62 -13.71 2.86
N PRO A 160 9.79 -12.40 2.62
CA PRO A 160 11.00 -11.88 2.03
C PRO A 160 12.27 -12.28 2.79
N ILE A 161 13.36 -12.42 2.03
CA ILE A 161 14.71 -12.42 2.60
C ILE A 161 15.18 -10.98 2.60
N PHE A 162 15.49 -10.48 3.78
CA PHE A 162 16.01 -9.12 3.95
C PHE A 162 17.54 -9.13 3.82
N PRO A 163 18.13 -8.13 3.14
CA PRO A 163 19.59 -7.99 3.01
C PRO A 163 20.28 -7.69 4.33
#